data_AF-A0A2D3NXR7-F1
#
_entry.id   AF-A0A2D3NXR7-F1
#
_cell.length_a   1.000
_cell.length_b   1.000
_cell.length_c   1.000
_cell.angle_alpha   90.00
_cell.angle_beta   90.00
_cell.angle_gamma   90.00
#
_symmetry.space_group_name_H-M   'P 1'
#
loop_
_entity.id
_entity.type
_entity.pdbx_description
1 polymer ?
#
loop_
_entity_poly.entity_id
_entity_poly.type
_entity_poly.pdbx_seq_one_letter_code
_entity_poly.pdbx_strand_id
1 'polypeptide(L)'
;MTELEVKIIKFLLSSAVYSENAIMKNLGIDKETLDKSFKILEDNGYLESYEEFIKRESLNEEGDCCKTKKDSSCSSCSSCSSHSCSSGSSCCDNNIFSDLEDFSKIKVITMKAVDNFS
;
A
#
# COMPACT_ATOMS: atom_id res chain seq x y z
N MET A 1 -17.49 -14.67 5.17
CA MET A 1 -17.60 -13.21 5.37
C MET A 1 -18.76 -12.95 6.33
N THR A 2 -18.55 -12.16 7.38
CA THR A 2 -19.54 -11.83 8.42
C THR A 2 -19.90 -10.34 8.36
N GLU A 3 -20.84 -9.89 9.20
CA GLU A 3 -21.20 -8.48 9.30
C GLU A 3 -20.02 -7.58 9.72
N LEU A 4 -19.05 -8.12 10.46
CA LEU A 4 -17.88 -7.36 10.89
C LEU A 4 -17.00 -6.99 9.68
N GLU A 5 -16.72 -7.94 8.78
CA GLU A 5 -15.95 -7.66 7.58
C GLU A 5 -16.63 -6.62 6.68
N VAL A 6 -17.97 -6.66 6.57
CA VAL A 6 -18.72 -5.64 5.82
C VAL A 6 -18.58 -4.26 6.45
N LYS A 7 -18.64 -4.17 7.79
CA LYS A 7 -18.42 -2.90 8.52
C LYS A 7 -16.99 -2.39 8.32
N ILE A 8 -16.00 -3.27 8.34
CA ILE A 8 -14.60 -2.93 8.08
C ILE A 8 -14.46 -2.36 6.65
N ILE A 9 -14.99 -3.03 5.63
CA ILE A 9 -14.94 -2.53 4.25
C ILE A 9 -15.58 -1.15 4.14
N LYS A 10 -16.81 -0.97 4.65
CA LYS A 10 -17.51 0.33 4.58
C LYS A 10 -16.75 1.43 5.31
N PHE A 11 -16.13 1.11 6.45
CA PHE A 11 -15.28 2.04 7.17
C PHE A 11 -14.06 2.43 6.33
N LEU A 12 -13.38 1.46 5.72
CA LEU A 12 -12.24 1.71 4.83
C LEU A 12 -12.63 2.50 3.58
N LEU A 13 -13.82 2.30 3.01
CA LEU A 13 -14.32 3.08 1.87
C LEU A 13 -14.65 4.53 2.24
N SER A 14 -14.89 4.81 3.52
CA SER A 14 -15.28 6.16 3.97
C SER A 14 -14.12 7.16 4.07
N SER A 15 -12.86 6.72 4.00
CA SER A 15 -11.72 7.64 3.84
C SER A 15 -10.51 6.99 3.20
N ALA A 16 -9.55 7.81 2.75
CA ALA A 16 -8.42 7.35 1.97
C ALA A 16 -7.43 6.45 2.73
N VAL A 17 -7.23 6.63 4.05
CA VAL A 17 -6.20 5.90 4.83
C VAL A 17 -6.62 5.72 6.29
N TYR A 18 -6.41 4.52 6.84
CA TYR A 18 -6.64 4.23 8.27
C TYR A 18 -5.51 3.41 8.89
N SER A 19 -5.25 3.66 10.18
CA SER A 19 -4.41 2.78 11.00
C SER A 19 -5.25 1.68 11.66
N GLU A 20 -4.65 0.51 11.92
CA GLU A 20 -5.29 -0.57 12.69
C GLU A 20 -5.89 -0.07 14.01
N ASN A 21 -5.17 0.81 14.71
CA ASN A 21 -5.63 1.42 15.95
C ASN A 21 -6.92 2.24 15.78
N ALA A 22 -7.07 2.95 14.67
CA ALA A 22 -8.28 3.71 14.38
C ALA A 22 -9.46 2.76 14.11
N ILE A 23 -9.22 1.68 13.37
CA ILE A 23 -10.25 0.67 13.05
C ILE A 23 -10.71 -0.04 14.33
N MET A 24 -9.76 -0.50 15.16
CA MET A 24 -10.04 -1.14 16.45
C MET A 24 -10.88 -0.23 17.37
N LYS A 25 -10.52 1.05 17.49
CA LYS A 25 -11.27 2.02 18.31
C LYS A 25 -12.67 2.31 17.78
N ASN A 26 -12.83 2.44 16.46
CA ASN A 26 -14.14 2.76 15.86
C ASN A 26 -15.10 1.56 15.91
N LEU A 27 -14.58 0.34 15.71
CA LEU A 27 -15.40 -0.87 15.69
C LEU A 27 -15.52 -1.55 17.06
N GLY A 28 -14.73 -1.12 18.05
CA GLY A 28 -14.72 -1.70 19.39
C GLY A 28 -14.21 -3.14 19.41
N ILE A 29 -13.24 -3.46 18.54
CA ILE A 29 -12.65 -4.81 18.41
C ILE A 29 -11.19 -4.82 18.83
N ASP A 30 -10.72 -5.98 19.24
CA ASP A 30 -9.31 -6.24 19.53
C ASP A 30 -8.51 -6.57 18.26
N LYS A 31 -7.18 -6.60 18.41
CA LYS A 31 -6.26 -6.84 17.30
C LYS A 31 -6.41 -8.24 16.71
N GLU A 32 -6.61 -9.27 17.52
CA GLU A 32 -6.73 -10.65 17.02
C GLU A 32 -7.97 -10.82 16.15
N THR A 33 -9.07 -10.19 16.55
CA THR A 33 -10.31 -10.12 15.76
C THR A 33 -10.11 -9.35 14.45
N LEU A 34 -9.39 -8.22 14.49
CA LEU A 34 -9.07 -7.44 13.29
C LEU A 34 -8.18 -8.23 12.32
N ASP A 35 -7.13 -8.88 12.81
CA ASP A 35 -6.18 -9.67 12.02
C ASP A 35 -6.88 -10.85 11.31
N LYS A 36 -7.79 -11.54 12.02
CA LYS A 36 -8.63 -12.59 11.43
C LYS A 36 -9.55 -12.04 10.34
N SER A 37 -10.17 -10.89 10.59
CA SER A 37 -11.06 -10.24 9.63
C SER A 37 -10.31 -9.81 8.37
N PHE A 38 -9.12 -9.23 8.52
CA PHE A 38 -8.25 -8.88 7.39
C PHE A 38 -7.85 -10.08 6.56
N LYS A 39 -7.49 -11.19 7.19
CA LYS A 39 -7.18 -12.42 6.47
C LYS A 39 -8.38 -12.93 5.65
N ILE A 40 -9.58 -12.91 6.23
CA ILE A 40 -10.81 -13.27 5.52
C ILE A 40 -11.03 -12.33 4.33
N LEU A 41 -10.84 -11.03 4.52
CA LEU A 41 -11.00 -10.04 3.44
C LEU A 41 -9.98 -10.23 2.31
N GLU A 42 -8.74 -10.57 2.64
CA GLU A 42 -7.68 -10.91 1.65
C GLU A 42 -8.02 -12.19 0.89
N ASP A 43 -8.38 -13.26 1.59
CA ASP A 43 -8.76 -14.55 0.98
C ASP A 43 -9.97 -14.41 0.04
N ASN A 44 -10.85 -13.43 0.31
CA ASN A 44 -12.00 -13.10 -0.54
C ASN A 44 -11.69 -12.08 -1.65
N GLY A 45 -10.47 -11.55 -1.71
CA GLY A 45 -10.01 -10.58 -2.71
C GLY A 45 -10.55 -9.16 -2.52
N TYR A 46 -10.96 -8.79 -1.31
CA TYR A 46 -11.40 -7.44 -0.95
C TYR A 46 -10.27 -6.55 -0.44
N LEU A 47 -9.20 -7.17 0.07
CA LEU A 47 -7.94 -6.52 0.40
C LEU A 47 -6.82 -7.20 -0.39
N GLU A 48 -5.82 -6.42 -0.78
CA GLU A 48 -4.57 -6.89 -1.37
C GLU A 48 -3.38 -6.26 -0.65
N SER A 49 -2.22 -6.91 -0.70
CA SER A 49 -1.01 -6.28 -0.18
C SER A 49 -0.61 -5.11 -1.08
N TYR A 50 0.12 -4.15 -0.53
CA TYR A 50 0.64 -3.05 -1.32
C TYR A 50 1.53 -3.51 -2.48
N GLU A 51 2.30 -4.60 -2.31
CA GLU A 51 3.10 -5.14 -3.41
C GLU A 51 2.25 -5.63 -4.58
N GLU A 52 1.14 -6.32 -4.31
CA GLU A 52 0.23 -6.81 -5.36
C GLU A 52 -0.50 -5.64 -6.04
N PHE A 53 -0.91 -4.63 -5.27
CA PHE A 53 -1.46 -3.38 -5.81
C PHE A 53 -0.51 -2.70 -6.80
N ILE A 54 0.76 -2.52 -6.42
CA ILE A 54 1.78 -1.86 -7.26
C ILE A 54 2.05 -2.65 -8.54
N LYS A 55 2.10 -3.99 -8.46
CA LYS A 55 2.25 -4.86 -9.64
C LYS A 55 1.07 -4.69 -10.60
N ARG A 56 -0.16 -4.66 -10.08
CA ARG A 56 -1.39 -4.54 -10.87
C ARG A 56 -1.53 -3.18 -11.54
N GLU A 57 -1.28 -2.10 -10.80
CA GLU A 57 -1.33 -0.72 -11.33
C GLU A 57 -0.16 -0.41 -12.27
N SER A 58 0.75 -1.36 -12.53
CA SER A 58 1.93 -1.16 -13.37
C SER A 58 2.77 0.05 -12.94
N LEU A 59 2.71 0.42 -11.65
CA LEU A 59 3.50 1.53 -11.10
C LEU A 59 5.00 1.19 -11.03
N ASN A 60 5.35 -0.08 -11.27
CA ASN A 60 6.69 -0.56 -11.61
C ASN A 60 6.92 -0.52 -13.14
N GLU A 61 6.71 0.63 -13.78
CA GLU A 61 7.33 0.83 -15.10
C GLU A 61 8.85 0.82 -14.89
N GLU A 62 9.54 -0.07 -15.61
CA GLU A 62 10.99 -0.32 -15.62
C GLU A 62 11.88 0.90 -15.95
N GLY A 63 11.35 2.12 -15.90
CA GLY A 63 12.04 3.37 -16.19
C GLY A 63 12.17 4.36 -15.02
N ASP A 64 11.46 4.16 -13.89
CA ASP A 64 11.39 5.17 -12.83
C ASP A 64 12.23 4.77 -11.61
N CYS A 65 13.51 5.13 -11.64
CA CYS A 65 14.54 4.63 -10.72
C CYS A 65 14.33 4.98 -9.23
N CYS A 66 13.36 5.83 -8.94
CA CYS A 66 13.04 6.29 -7.59
C CYS A 66 11.91 5.51 -6.91
N LYS A 67 11.29 4.52 -7.58
CA LYS A 67 10.16 3.73 -7.05
C LYS A 67 10.55 2.35 -6.51
N THR A 68 11.78 1.90 -6.74
CA THR A 68 12.30 0.64 -6.18
C THR A 68 12.92 0.84 -4.79
N LYS A 69 12.96 -0.24 -4.00
CA LYS A 69 13.56 -0.25 -2.65
C LYS A 69 14.98 0.34 -2.68
N LYS A 70 15.33 1.09 -1.62
CA LYS A 70 16.60 1.80 -1.39
C LYS A 70 17.88 0.99 -1.69
N ASP A 71 17.80 -0.35 -1.63
CA ASP A 71 18.92 -1.26 -1.90
C ASP A 71 19.21 -1.52 -3.39
N SER A 72 18.34 -1.15 -4.32
CA SER A 72 18.69 -1.21 -5.74
C SER A 72 19.58 -0.02 -6.08
N SER A 73 20.89 -0.22 -5.98
CA SER A 73 21.88 0.69 -6.55
C SER A 73 21.46 1.06 -7.97
N CYS A 74 20.99 2.31 -8.11
CA CYS A 74 20.51 2.90 -9.35
C CYS A 74 21.70 3.08 -10.31
N SER A 75 22.14 1.98 -10.89
CA SER A 75 23.38 1.87 -11.65
C SER A 75 23.19 2.24 -13.13
N SER A 76 21.96 2.56 -13.55
CA SER A 76 21.65 2.92 -14.95
C SER A 76 20.38 3.77 -15.04
N CYS A 77 20.38 4.98 -14.44
CA CYS A 77 19.36 5.98 -14.74
C CYS A 77 19.75 6.79 -16.00
N SER A 78 19.58 6.19 -17.18
CA SER A 78 19.99 6.78 -18.46
C SER A 78 19.04 7.88 -18.97
N SER A 79 17.98 8.22 -18.25
CA SER A 79 16.94 9.13 -18.75
C SER A 79 16.29 9.97 -17.65
N CYS A 80 17.10 10.53 -16.75
CA CYS A 80 16.69 11.66 -15.91
C CYS A 80 16.72 12.93 -16.77
N SER A 81 15.70 13.15 -17.59
CA SER A 81 15.60 14.36 -18.41
C SER A 81 15.32 15.57 -17.49
N SER A 82 16.38 16.22 -17.01
CA SER A 82 16.59 17.68 -17.02
C SER A 82 17.49 18.21 -15.89
N HIS A 83 17.81 17.45 -14.84
CA HIS A 83 18.58 17.98 -13.70
C HIS A 83 19.77 17.09 -13.34
N SER A 84 20.96 17.70 -13.44
CA SER A 84 22.28 17.11 -13.24
C SER A 84 22.38 16.30 -11.94
N CYS A 85 22.44 14.98 -12.04
CA CYS A 85 22.72 14.10 -10.92
C CYS A 85 24.20 14.20 -10.55
N SER A 86 24.52 14.92 -9.47
CA SER A 86 25.87 14.92 -8.90
C SER A 86 26.14 13.56 -8.25
N SER A 87 27.35 13.04 -8.41
CA SER A 87 27.81 11.69 -8.02
C SER A 87 27.81 11.37 -6.50
N GLY A 88 26.91 11.98 -5.73
CA GLY A 88 26.75 11.76 -4.30
C GLY A 88 25.36 12.10 -3.75
N SER A 89 24.39 12.45 -4.59
CA SER A 89 23.00 12.71 -4.16
C SER A 89 22.12 11.52 -4.53
N SER A 90 21.54 10.85 -3.54
CA SER A 90 20.56 9.79 -3.79
C SER A 90 19.35 10.42 -4.48
N CYS A 91 19.10 9.97 -5.71
CA CYS A 91 18.02 10.47 -6.56
C CYS A 91 16.63 10.18 -5.96
N CYS A 92 16.59 9.39 -4.88
CA CYS A 92 15.39 8.83 -4.28
C CYS A 92 15.19 9.31 -2.83
N ASP A 93 15.99 10.25 -2.31
CA ASP A 93 15.95 10.66 -0.89
C ASP A 93 14.67 11.39 -0.47
N ASN A 94 13.84 11.86 -1.41
CA ASN A 94 12.64 12.66 -1.11
C ASN A 94 11.32 11.97 -1.44
N ASN A 95 11.30 10.66 -1.70
CA ASN A 95 10.03 9.96 -1.86
C ASN A 95 9.41 9.69 -0.49
N ILE A 96 8.08 9.84 -0.37
CA ILE A 96 7.34 9.52 0.87
C ILE A 96 7.51 8.04 1.28
N PHE A 97 8.05 7.24 0.36
CA PHE A 97 8.40 5.83 0.45
C PHE A 97 9.82 5.57 1.01
N SER A 98 10.66 6.59 1.10
CA SER A 98 12.08 6.46 1.47
C SER A 98 12.28 6.15 2.96
N ASP A 99 11.30 6.48 3.80
CA ASP A 99 11.27 6.19 5.24
C ASP A 99 10.42 4.94 5.59
N LEU A 100 9.67 4.38 4.63
CA LEU A 100 8.89 3.16 4.81
C LEU A 100 9.70 1.97 4.28
N GLU A 101 10.58 1.42 5.12
CA GLU A 101 11.37 0.24 4.76
C GLU A 101 10.51 -1.04 4.62
N ASP A 102 9.27 -1.02 5.13
CA ASP A 102 8.40 -2.18 5.24
C ASP A 102 6.96 -1.91 4.76
N PHE A 103 6.74 -2.02 3.45
CA PHE A 103 5.41 -1.94 2.82
C PHE A 103 4.52 -3.15 3.13
N SER A 104 5.07 -4.21 3.73
CA SER A 104 4.35 -5.46 4.02
C SER A 104 3.17 -5.27 4.98
N LYS A 105 3.13 -4.14 5.70
CA LYS A 105 2.06 -3.78 6.65
C LYS A 105 0.93 -2.97 6.01
N ILE A 106 1.11 -2.52 4.78
CA ILE A 106 0.09 -1.76 4.05
C ILE A 106 -0.82 -2.74 3.32
N LYS A 107 -2.11 -2.65 3.62
CA LYS A 107 -3.18 -3.36 2.91
C LYS A 107 -3.99 -2.34 2.11
N VAL A 108 -4.29 -2.67 0.86
CA VAL A 108 -5.01 -1.81 -0.08
C VAL A 108 -6.39 -2.40 -0.33
N ILE A 109 -7.40 -1.54 -0.36
CA ILE A 109 -8.77 -1.95 -0.72
C ILE A 109 -8.87 -2.15 -2.24
N THR A 110 -9.43 -3.28 -2.66
CA THR A 110 -9.53 -3.62 -4.08
C THR A 110 -10.75 -2.99 -4.74
N MET A 111 -10.74 -2.85 -6.07
CA MET A 111 -11.92 -2.37 -6.81
C MET A 111 -13.14 -3.27 -6.62
N LYS A 112 -12.92 -4.57 -6.41
CA LYS A 112 -13.99 -5.53 -6.07
C LYS A 112 -14.72 -5.15 -4.79
N ALA A 113 -14.03 -4.59 -3.80
CA ALA A 113 -14.65 -4.12 -2.57
C ALA A 113 -15.47 -2.84 -2.82
N VAL A 114 -15.00 -1.95 -3.69
CA VAL A 114 -15.74 -0.76 -4.11
C VAL A 114 -17.02 -1.16 -4.83
N ASP A 115 -16.95 -2.03 -5.84
CA ASP A 115 -18.11 -2.43 -6.64
C ASP A 115 -19.22 -3.10 -5.81
N ASN A 116 -18.83 -3.87 -4.78
CA ASN A 116 -19.78 -4.62 -3.96
C ASN A 116 -20.34 -3.84 -2.76
N PHE A 117 -19.68 -2.77 -2.32
CA PHE A 117 -20.00 -2.11 -1.04
C PHE A 117 -20.04 -0.57 -1.08
N SER A 118 -19.79 0.05 -2.24
CA SER A 118 -20.00 1.49 -2.48
C SER A 118 -21.47 1.89 -2.58
#